data_AF-A0A3D2RGZ6-F1
#
_entry.id   AF-A0A3D2RGZ6-F1
#
_cell.length_a   1.000
_cell.length_b   1.000
_cell.length_c   1.000
_cell.angle_alpha   90.00
_cell.angle_beta   90.00
_cell.angle_gamma   90.00
#
_symmetry.space_group_name_H-M   'P 1'
#
loop_
_entity.id
_entity.type
_entity.pdbx_description
1 polymer ?
#
loop_
_entity_poly.entity_id
_entity_poly.type
_entity_poly.pdbx_seq_one_letter_code
_entity_poly.pdbx_strand_id
1 'polypeptide(L)'
;MNFILALMWVVTSVFGQEDDVIDTTAEPAVQDSLEVLLTEPVLDSVLAFHGDSLLVPMAGQARILRDGFGIPHIYGETDADVAFGLGYAQAQDHLIPMLLSYRMAKGEAAEILGPEWIESDFKSRLWRIDHLAGEQYGVISETTRALIGGFVDGVNHYIDIHRQGMPGWVRPIRGTDVVASSRWLALLFAEVSGSPELASKGLAPTMAGAFGSNQFALAPTRTMEGNGIAGGDLHLPW
;
A
#
# COMPACT_ATOMS: atom_id res chain seq x y z
N MET A 1 -2.06 5.85 1.61
CA MET A 1 -2.78 4.64 1.18
C MET A 1 -2.47 4.21 -0.26
N ASN A 2 -1.45 4.78 -0.94
CA ASN A 2 -1.27 4.61 -2.39
C ASN A 2 0.15 4.13 -2.73
N PHE A 3 0.33 2.81 -2.87
CA PHE A 3 1.59 2.22 -3.34
C PHE A 3 1.39 0.98 -4.24
N ILE A 4 0.22 0.33 -4.14
CA ILE A 4 -0.10 -0.90 -4.89
C ILE A 4 -0.93 -0.62 -6.15
N LEU A 5 -1.68 0.49 -6.23
CA LEU A 5 -2.51 0.80 -7.40
C LEU A 5 -1.70 1.02 -8.68
N ALA A 6 -0.47 1.55 -8.60
CA ALA A 6 0.39 1.71 -9.77
C ALA A 6 0.80 0.38 -10.45
N LEU A 7 0.62 -0.77 -9.79
CA LEU A 7 0.85 -2.10 -10.38
C LEU A 7 -0.40 -2.67 -11.08
N MET A 8 -1.59 -2.08 -10.88
CA MET A 8 -2.88 -2.65 -11.26
C MET A 8 -3.22 -2.46 -12.76
N TRP A 9 -2.52 -1.55 -13.45
CA TRP A 9 -2.83 -1.22 -14.86
C TRP A 9 -2.45 -2.29 -15.89
N VAL A 10 -1.52 -3.20 -15.59
CA VAL A 10 -1.23 -4.31 -16.52
C VAL A 10 -2.40 -5.30 -16.59
N VAL A 11 -3.34 -5.25 -15.63
CA VAL A 11 -4.39 -6.29 -15.48
C VAL A 11 -5.83 -5.76 -15.62
N THR A 12 -6.11 -4.46 -15.47
CA THR A 12 -7.50 -3.99 -15.19
C THR A 12 -8.14 -3.08 -16.24
N SER A 13 -7.72 -3.13 -17.50
CA SER A 13 -8.28 -2.32 -18.60
C SER A 13 -9.66 -2.79 -19.13
N VAL A 14 -10.52 -3.42 -18.33
CA VAL A 14 -11.73 -4.12 -18.85
C VAL A 14 -13.10 -3.61 -18.35
N PHE A 15 -13.28 -2.91 -17.23
CA PHE A 15 -14.63 -2.50 -16.80
C PHE A 15 -14.68 -1.11 -16.16
N GLY A 16 -15.63 -0.26 -16.59
CA GLY A 16 -15.71 1.17 -16.26
C GLY A 16 -16.98 1.63 -15.51
N GLN A 17 -16.97 2.94 -15.18
CA GLN A 17 -18.05 3.94 -14.86
C GLN A 17 -19.05 3.59 -13.74
N GLU A 18 -19.64 4.50 -12.92
CA GLU A 18 -19.99 5.94 -13.01
C GLU A 18 -20.35 6.50 -11.58
N ASP A 19 -20.64 7.81 -11.49
CA ASP A 19 -20.75 8.72 -10.31
C ASP A 19 -22.02 8.63 -9.42
N ASP A 20 -21.99 9.22 -8.19
CA ASP A 20 -22.99 10.21 -7.73
C ASP A 20 -22.69 10.88 -6.35
N VAL A 21 -23.14 12.13 -6.19
CA VAL A 21 -22.85 13.12 -5.12
C VAL A 21 -23.98 13.22 -4.09
N ILE A 22 -23.67 13.44 -2.80
CA ILE A 22 -24.65 13.82 -1.75
C ILE A 22 -24.19 15.07 -0.99
N ASP A 23 -25.13 16.02 -0.82
CA ASP A 23 -25.04 17.29 -0.08
C ASP A 23 -25.40 17.10 1.42
N THR A 24 -24.63 17.72 2.32
CA THR A 24 -24.87 17.69 3.77
C THR A 24 -24.68 19.07 4.40
N THR A 25 -25.79 19.75 4.71
CA THR A 25 -25.82 20.97 5.52
C THR A 25 -26.32 20.67 6.94
N ALA A 26 -25.41 20.68 7.93
CA ALA A 26 -25.58 21.12 9.33
C ALA A 26 -24.57 20.43 10.28
N GLU A 27 -23.70 21.21 10.92
CA GLU A 27 -22.81 20.76 12.01
C GLU A 27 -23.41 20.99 13.41
N PRO A 28 -23.06 20.14 14.39
CA PRO A 28 -22.86 20.62 15.76
C PRO A 28 -21.50 20.23 16.37
N ALA A 29 -20.90 21.23 17.01
CA ALA A 29 -19.93 21.27 18.11
C ALA A 29 -18.96 20.09 18.35
N VAL A 30 -17.67 20.39 18.17
CA VAL A 30 -16.51 19.50 18.34
C VAL A 30 -16.26 19.17 19.82
N GLN A 31 -16.56 17.93 20.19
CA GLN A 31 -15.96 17.21 21.31
C GLN A 31 -14.89 16.26 20.74
N ASP A 32 -13.81 16.02 21.50
CA ASP A 32 -12.61 15.30 21.07
C ASP A 32 -12.93 14.06 20.22
N SER A 33 -12.71 14.19 18.91
CA SER A 33 -13.46 13.46 17.88
C SER A 33 -13.15 11.97 17.83
N LEU A 34 -11.99 11.58 18.36
CA LEU A 34 -11.56 10.18 18.42
C LEU A 34 -12.16 9.42 19.61
N GLU A 35 -12.32 10.05 20.78
CA GLU A 35 -12.93 9.38 21.93
C GLU A 35 -14.42 9.10 21.68
N VAL A 36 -15.12 10.05 21.03
CA VAL A 36 -16.53 9.89 20.65
C VAL A 36 -16.71 8.74 19.66
N LEU A 37 -15.82 8.62 18.66
CA LEU A 37 -15.81 7.52 17.68
C LEU A 37 -15.56 6.13 18.30
N LEU A 38 -14.91 6.09 19.46
CA LEU A 38 -14.58 4.84 20.17
C LEU A 38 -15.59 4.52 21.29
N THR A 39 -16.60 5.35 21.53
CA THR A 39 -17.68 5.00 22.46
C THR A 39 -18.59 3.91 21.87
N GLU A 40 -18.95 2.93 22.70
CA GLU A 40 -19.85 1.81 22.35
C GLU A 40 -21.11 2.23 21.56
N PRO A 41 -21.81 3.35 21.85
CA PRO A 41 -23.01 3.76 21.09
C PRO A 41 -22.72 4.24 19.66
N VAL A 42 -21.56 4.87 19.44
CA VAL A 42 -21.13 5.32 18.10
C VAL A 42 -20.59 4.14 17.32
N LEU A 43 -19.84 3.25 17.98
CA LEU A 43 -19.39 2.00 17.41
C LEU A 43 -20.59 1.13 16.99
N ASP A 44 -21.62 0.99 17.84
CA ASP A 44 -22.84 0.25 17.56
C ASP A 44 -23.67 0.86 16.42
N SER A 45 -23.74 2.19 16.33
CA SER A 45 -24.45 2.86 15.23
C SER A 45 -23.70 2.77 13.91
N VAL A 46 -22.36 2.81 13.92
CA VAL A 46 -21.52 2.48 12.76
C VAL A 46 -21.70 1.01 12.37
N LEU A 47 -21.71 0.08 13.33
CA LEU A 47 -21.95 -1.35 13.09
C LEU A 47 -23.36 -1.63 12.56
N ALA A 48 -24.37 -0.89 13.03
CA ALA A 48 -25.75 -1.01 12.55
C ALA A 48 -25.95 -0.42 11.14
N PHE A 49 -25.21 0.65 10.81
CA PHE A 49 -25.24 1.24 9.46
C PHE A 49 -24.48 0.39 8.43
N HIS A 50 -23.45 -0.34 8.87
CA HIS A 50 -22.65 -1.26 8.05
C HIS A 50 -23.01 -2.73 8.29
N GLY A 51 -24.25 -3.03 8.66
CA GLY A 51 -24.70 -4.34 9.19
C GLY A 51 -24.47 -5.58 8.30
N ASP A 52 -23.98 -5.41 7.07
CA ASP A 52 -23.56 -6.51 6.18
C ASP A 52 -22.03 -6.74 6.17
N SER A 53 -21.25 -5.93 6.89
CA SER A 53 -19.80 -6.08 7.02
C SER A 53 -19.50 -7.32 7.86
N LEU A 54 -19.18 -8.42 7.16
CA LEU A 54 -18.61 -9.64 7.71
C LEU A 54 -17.50 -9.30 8.72
N LEU A 55 -17.80 -9.46 10.00
CA LEU A 55 -16.80 -9.52 11.05
C LEU A 55 -15.80 -10.60 10.66
N VAL A 56 -14.55 -10.23 10.42
CA VAL A 56 -13.44 -11.18 10.56
C VAL A 56 -13.07 -11.11 12.04
N PRO A 57 -13.52 -12.06 12.89
CA PRO A 57 -13.13 -12.06 14.29
C PRO A 57 -11.62 -12.19 14.35
N MET A 58 -10.95 -11.16 14.88
CA MET A 58 -9.49 -11.08 15.11
C MET A 58 -8.64 -11.78 14.04
N ALA A 59 -8.20 -11.03 13.02
CA ALA A 59 -7.04 -11.49 12.26
C ALA A 59 -5.81 -11.32 13.18
N GLY A 60 -5.49 -12.36 13.95
CA GLY A 60 -4.36 -12.34 14.88
C GLY A 60 -4.47 -11.25 15.95
N GLN A 61 -3.56 -10.27 15.89
CA GLN A 61 -3.39 -9.20 16.88
C GLN A 61 -4.17 -7.91 16.55
N ALA A 62 -4.84 -7.84 15.39
CA ALA A 62 -5.53 -6.65 14.91
C ALA A 62 -7.03 -6.90 14.67
N ARG A 63 -7.84 -5.85 14.87
CA ARG A 63 -9.24 -5.82 14.45
C ARG A 63 -9.37 -5.02 13.16
N ILE A 64 -9.94 -5.64 12.13
CA ILE A 64 -10.11 -5.05 10.80
C ILE A 64 -11.61 -4.95 10.52
N LEU A 65 -12.12 -3.73 10.39
CA LEU A 65 -13.49 -3.46 9.94
C LEU A 65 -13.43 -2.97 8.49
N ARG A 66 -14.22 -3.55 7.60
CA ARG A 66 -14.36 -3.05 6.23
C ARG A 66 -15.71 -2.35 6.05
N ASP A 67 -15.69 -1.18 5.42
CA ASP A 67 -16.91 -0.50 5.02
C ASP A 67 -17.53 -1.13 3.74
N GLY A 68 -18.62 -0.54 3.25
CA GLY A 68 -19.32 -1.03 2.04
C GLY A 68 -18.51 -0.93 0.74
N PHE A 69 -17.42 -0.14 0.73
CA PHE A 69 -16.47 -0.05 -0.39
C PHE A 69 -15.27 -0.98 -0.21
N GLY A 70 -15.25 -1.74 0.89
CA GLY A 70 -14.15 -2.62 1.24
C GLY A 70 -12.96 -1.89 1.86
N ILE A 71 -13.05 -0.62 2.27
CA ILE A 71 -11.92 0.11 2.86
C ILE A 71 -11.63 -0.45 4.26
N PRO A 72 -10.39 -0.90 4.55
CA PRO A 72 -10.06 -1.46 5.86
C PRO A 72 -9.77 -0.37 6.89
N HIS A 73 -10.58 -0.31 7.94
CA HIS A 73 -10.35 0.42 9.19
C HIS A 73 -9.69 -0.53 10.20
N ILE A 74 -8.43 -0.26 10.52
CA ILE A 74 -7.58 -1.18 11.29
C ILE A 74 -7.34 -0.60 12.69
N TYR A 75 -7.56 -1.42 13.70
CA TYR A 75 -7.37 -1.09 15.11
C TYR A 75 -6.45 -2.13 15.77
N GLY A 76 -5.55 -1.67 16.62
CA GLY A 76 -4.61 -2.51 17.39
C GLY A 76 -4.19 -1.80 18.68
N GLU A 77 -3.68 -2.55 19.65
CA GLU A 77 -3.20 -2.00 20.93
C GLU A 77 -1.84 -1.31 20.77
N THR A 78 -1.03 -1.76 19.82
CA THR A 78 0.26 -1.19 19.46
C THR A 78 0.34 -0.85 17.97
N ASP A 79 1.28 0.02 17.59
CA ASP A 79 1.51 0.32 16.16
C ASP A 79 1.92 -0.93 15.36
N ALA A 80 2.56 -1.91 16.00
CA ALA A 80 2.92 -3.18 15.36
C ALA A 80 1.67 -4.04 15.08
N ASP A 81 0.67 -4.03 15.96
CA ASP A 81 -0.61 -4.71 15.73
C ASP A 81 -1.37 -4.02 14.59
N VAL A 82 -1.38 -2.68 14.54
CA VAL A 82 -1.95 -1.94 13.40
C VAL A 82 -1.23 -2.29 12.10
N ALA A 83 0.11 -2.39 12.13
CA ALA A 83 0.89 -2.82 10.98
C ALA A 83 0.56 -4.26 10.55
N PHE A 84 0.32 -5.18 11.50
CA PHE A 84 -0.19 -6.52 11.21
C PHE A 84 -1.52 -6.46 10.46
N GLY A 85 -2.48 -5.69 10.96
CA GLY A 85 -3.77 -5.54 10.29
C GLY A 85 -3.63 -4.96 8.88
N LEU A 86 -2.70 -4.02 8.69
CA LEU A 86 -2.38 -3.45 7.38
C LEU A 86 -1.81 -4.49 6.42
N GLY A 87 -0.85 -5.30 6.87
CA GLY A 87 -0.26 -6.38 6.08
C GLY A 87 -1.30 -7.44 5.68
N TYR A 88 -2.14 -7.85 6.62
CA TYR A 88 -3.23 -8.79 6.36
C TYR A 88 -4.24 -8.23 5.35
N ALA A 89 -4.70 -7.00 5.53
CA ALA A 89 -5.66 -6.37 4.63
C ALA A 89 -5.09 -6.20 3.21
N GLN A 90 -3.82 -5.77 3.09
CA GLN A 90 -3.17 -5.68 1.77
C GLN A 90 -2.98 -7.04 1.10
N ALA A 91 -2.66 -8.09 1.86
CA ALA A 91 -2.59 -9.44 1.33
C ALA A 91 -3.98 -9.91 0.86
N GLN A 92 -5.03 -9.64 1.62
CA GLN A 92 -6.40 -9.97 1.25
C GLN A 92 -6.80 -9.37 -0.11
N ASP A 93 -6.46 -8.10 -0.35
CA ASP A 93 -6.89 -7.39 -1.55
C ASP A 93 -5.93 -7.63 -2.74
N HIS A 94 -4.63 -7.79 -2.48
CA HIS A 94 -3.60 -7.63 -3.50
C HIS A 94 -2.38 -8.56 -3.33
N LEU A 95 -2.51 -9.75 -2.71
CA LEU A 95 -1.37 -10.62 -2.44
C LEU A 95 -0.48 -10.89 -3.66
N ILE A 96 -1.06 -11.33 -4.78
CA ILE A 96 -0.29 -11.76 -5.96
C ILE A 96 0.56 -10.62 -6.54
N PRO A 97 0.00 -9.44 -6.89
CA PRO A 97 0.82 -8.32 -7.37
C PRO A 97 1.84 -7.84 -6.32
N MET A 98 1.50 -7.89 -5.02
CA MET A 98 2.44 -7.55 -3.95
C MET A 98 3.63 -8.53 -3.90
N LEU A 99 3.41 -9.84 -4.04
CA LEU A 99 4.52 -10.80 -4.08
C LEU A 99 5.36 -10.69 -5.35
N LEU A 100 4.75 -10.36 -6.48
CA LEU A 100 5.46 -10.09 -7.72
C LEU A 100 6.33 -8.83 -7.61
N SER A 101 5.88 -7.78 -6.91
CA SER A 101 6.69 -6.57 -6.69
C SER A 101 7.93 -6.85 -5.83
N TYR A 102 7.82 -7.69 -4.79
CA TYR A 102 8.99 -8.15 -4.04
C TYR A 102 9.96 -8.94 -4.91
N ARG A 103 9.45 -9.79 -5.82
CA ARG A 103 10.32 -10.52 -6.77
C ARG A 103 10.99 -9.60 -7.77
N MET A 104 10.29 -8.59 -8.30
CA MET A 104 10.90 -7.56 -9.16
C MET A 104 12.02 -6.81 -8.42
N ALA A 105 11.78 -6.42 -7.17
CA ALA A 105 12.79 -5.73 -6.36
C ALA A 105 14.04 -6.58 -6.12
N LYS A 106 13.87 -7.90 -5.98
CA LYS A 106 14.99 -8.85 -5.77
C LYS A 106 15.65 -9.32 -7.07
N GLY A 107 15.03 -9.04 -8.21
CA GLY A 107 15.45 -9.55 -9.51
C GLY A 107 15.22 -11.05 -9.66
N GLU A 108 14.03 -11.50 -9.30
CA GLU A 108 13.54 -12.89 -9.37
C GLU A 108 12.17 -12.96 -10.09
N ALA A 109 11.82 -11.95 -10.88
CA ALA A 109 10.54 -11.86 -11.57
C ALA A 109 10.47 -12.83 -12.76
N ALA A 110 11.58 -13.02 -13.49
CA ALA A 110 11.63 -13.89 -14.67
C ALA A 110 11.36 -15.37 -14.34
N GLU A 111 11.58 -15.79 -13.08
CA GLU A 111 11.23 -17.13 -12.60
C GLU A 111 9.74 -17.45 -12.73
N ILE A 112 8.89 -16.41 -12.61
CA ILE A 112 7.42 -16.54 -12.58
C ILE A 112 6.79 -15.98 -13.85
N LEU A 113 7.30 -14.83 -14.30
CA LEU A 113 6.70 -14.07 -15.39
C LEU A 113 7.31 -14.40 -16.75
N GLY A 114 8.47 -15.05 -16.81
CA GLY A 114 9.08 -15.48 -18.07
C GLY A 114 10.32 -14.68 -18.50
N PRO A 115 10.96 -15.08 -19.61
CA PRO A 115 12.25 -14.56 -20.05
C PRO A 115 12.24 -13.07 -20.43
N GLU A 116 11.08 -12.49 -20.75
CA GLU A 116 10.93 -11.06 -21.02
C GLU A 116 11.25 -10.17 -19.81
N TRP A 117 11.26 -10.74 -18.60
CA TRP A 117 11.61 -10.03 -17.36
C TRP A 117 13.10 -10.10 -17.00
N ILE A 118 13.94 -10.75 -17.80
CA ILE A 118 15.38 -10.91 -17.52
C ILE A 118 16.09 -9.56 -17.39
N GLU A 119 15.71 -8.56 -18.19
CA GLU A 119 16.32 -7.22 -18.11
C GLU A 119 15.98 -6.52 -16.78
N SER A 120 14.72 -6.66 -16.33
CA SER A 120 14.28 -6.16 -15.01
C SER A 120 15.08 -6.83 -13.90
N ASP A 121 15.22 -8.16 -13.96
CA ASP A 121 15.98 -8.92 -12.97
C ASP A 121 17.47 -8.54 -12.94
N PHE A 122 18.06 -8.38 -14.12
CA PHE A 122 19.43 -7.92 -14.27
C PHE A 122 19.62 -6.54 -13.63
N LYS A 123 18.71 -5.59 -13.88
CA LYS A 123 18.77 -4.23 -13.34
C LYS A 123 18.69 -4.21 -11.81
N SER A 124 17.74 -4.93 -11.22
CA SER A 124 17.61 -5.03 -9.76
C SER A 124 18.85 -5.65 -9.09
N ARG A 125 19.46 -6.65 -9.74
CA ARG A 125 20.72 -7.27 -9.29
C ARG A 125 21.92 -6.34 -9.47
N LEU A 126 21.99 -5.58 -10.57
CA LEU A 126 23.02 -4.57 -10.82
C LEU A 126 22.99 -3.47 -9.75
N TRP A 127 21.80 -3.06 -9.33
CA TRP A 127 21.59 -2.11 -8.24
C TRP A 127 21.78 -2.71 -6.84
N ARG A 128 22.07 -4.02 -6.76
CA ARG A 128 22.32 -4.78 -5.52
C ARG A 128 21.20 -4.62 -4.50
N ILE A 129 19.95 -4.56 -4.95
CA ILE A 129 18.82 -4.17 -4.09
C ILE A 129 18.66 -5.10 -2.89
N ASP A 130 18.50 -6.42 -3.13
CA ASP A 130 18.29 -7.41 -2.05
C ASP A 130 19.49 -7.45 -1.08
N HIS A 131 20.71 -7.40 -1.62
CA HIS A 131 21.94 -7.38 -0.84
C HIS A 131 22.00 -6.16 0.10
N LEU A 132 21.77 -4.96 -0.43
CA LEU A 132 21.82 -3.73 0.35
C LEU A 132 20.65 -3.65 1.34
N ALA A 133 19.47 -4.19 1.00
CA ALA A 133 18.36 -4.30 1.93
C ALA A 133 18.72 -5.17 3.15
N GLY A 134 19.41 -6.29 2.93
CA GLY A 134 19.94 -7.13 4.00
C GLY A 134 20.95 -6.42 4.90
N GLU A 135 21.95 -5.76 4.31
CA GLU A 135 22.97 -4.99 5.06
C GLU A 135 22.35 -3.85 5.86
N GLN A 136 21.33 -3.18 5.31
CA GLN A 136 20.73 -2.00 5.91
C GLN A 136 19.62 -2.33 6.91
N TYR A 137 19.07 -3.55 6.91
CA TYR A 137 17.99 -3.90 7.84
C TYR A 137 18.37 -3.70 9.30
N GLY A 138 19.61 -4.04 9.66
CA GLY A 138 20.14 -3.89 11.02
C GLY A 138 20.30 -2.44 11.48
N VAL A 139 20.42 -1.48 10.55
CA VAL A 139 20.58 -0.04 10.89
C VAL A 139 19.25 0.72 10.97
N ILE A 140 18.15 0.12 10.51
CA ILE A 140 16.80 0.66 10.68
C ILE A 140 16.50 0.77 12.19
N SER A 141 15.75 1.81 12.61
CA SER A 141 15.39 1.94 14.02
C SER A 141 14.58 0.72 14.50
N GLU A 142 14.69 0.39 15.78
CA GLU A 142 13.92 -0.71 16.37
C GLU A 142 12.41 -0.51 16.18
N THR A 143 11.92 0.71 16.39
CA THR A 143 10.52 1.08 16.16
C THR A 143 10.09 0.78 14.72
N THR A 144 10.85 1.20 13.71
CA THR A 144 10.50 0.93 12.31
C THR A 144 10.59 -0.56 11.98
N ARG A 145 11.57 -1.30 12.52
CA ARG A 145 11.63 -2.75 12.37
C ARG A 145 10.44 -3.47 13.01
N ALA A 146 9.92 -2.98 14.13
CA ALA A 146 8.73 -3.54 14.76
C ALA A 146 7.49 -3.37 13.85
N LEU A 147 7.33 -2.21 13.21
CA LEU A 147 6.27 -1.98 12.21
C LEU A 147 6.41 -2.91 11.00
N ILE A 148 7.63 -3.04 10.46
CA ILE A 148 7.91 -3.97 9.35
C ILE A 148 7.62 -5.42 9.78
N GLY A 149 7.99 -5.80 10.99
CA GLY A 149 7.71 -7.11 11.57
C GLY A 149 6.21 -7.40 11.62
N GLY A 150 5.43 -6.50 12.23
CA GLY A 150 3.98 -6.61 12.28
C GLY A 150 3.36 -6.75 10.89
N PHE A 151 3.73 -5.88 9.95
CA PHE A 151 3.28 -5.96 8.55
C PHE A 151 3.58 -7.33 7.90
N VAL A 152 4.82 -7.82 8.04
CA VAL A 152 5.25 -9.11 7.51
C VAL A 152 4.46 -10.25 8.13
N ASP A 153 4.24 -10.21 9.44
CA ASP A 153 3.47 -11.22 10.16
C ASP A 153 2.01 -11.24 9.68
N GLY A 154 1.41 -10.08 9.42
CA GLY A 154 0.06 -9.96 8.83
C GLY A 154 -0.06 -10.57 7.44
N VAL A 155 0.89 -10.26 6.55
CA VAL A 155 0.94 -10.85 5.20
C VAL A 155 1.13 -12.37 5.26
N ASN A 156 2.08 -12.83 6.07
CA ASN A 156 2.39 -14.25 6.19
C ASN A 156 1.24 -15.04 6.83
N HIS A 157 0.55 -14.46 7.81
CA HIS A 157 -0.66 -15.06 8.37
C HIS A 157 -1.74 -15.28 7.30
N TYR A 158 -1.98 -14.29 6.43
CA TYR A 158 -2.92 -14.45 5.32
C TYR A 158 -2.49 -15.57 4.35
N ILE A 159 -1.20 -15.66 4.04
CA ILE A 159 -0.64 -16.73 3.19
C ILE A 159 -0.89 -18.11 3.82
N ASP A 160 -0.62 -18.26 5.11
CA ASP A 160 -0.70 -19.53 5.82
C ASP A 160 -2.12 -20.09 5.85
N ILE A 161 -3.11 -19.26 6.21
CA ILE A 161 -4.51 -19.72 6.34
C ILE A 161 -5.17 -19.98 4.97
N HIS A 162 -4.66 -19.39 3.89
CA HIS A 162 -5.20 -19.55 2.53
C HIS A 162 -4.32 -20.42 1.60
N ARG A 163 -3.32 -21.12 2.16
CA ARG A 163 -2.29 -21.81 1.37
C ARG A 163 -2.83 -22.78 0.33
N GLN A 164 -3.92 -23.48 0.63
CA GLN A 164 -4.50 -24.52 -0.24
C GLN A 164 -5.01 -23.99 -1.60
N GLY A 165 -5.32 -22.69 -1.69
CA GLY A 165 -5.80 -22.05 -2.92
C GLY A 165 -4.71 -21.30 -3.71
N MET A 166 -3.46 -21.31 -3.25
CA MET A 166 -2.41 -20.44 -3.79
C MET A 166 -1.51 -21.15 -4.80
N PRO A 167 -0.98 -20.44 -5.81
CA PRO A 167 0.06 -20.97 -6.68
C PRO A 167 1.29 -21.46 -5.89
N GLY A 168 1.92 -22.54 -6.37
CA GLY A 168 3.06 -23.17 -5.69
C GLY A 168 4.24 -22.23 -5.41
N TRP A 169 4.41 -21.19 -6.24
CA TRP A 169 5.49 -20.21 -6.11
C TRP A 169 5.29 -19.17 -5.00
N VAL A 170 4.07 -19.03 -4.48
CA VAL A 170 3.78 -18.15 -3.34
C VAL A 170 4.60 -18.63 -2.16
N ARG A 171 5.23 -17.70 -1.44
CA ARG A 171 6.05 -17.99 -0.26
C ARG A 171 5.93 -16.84 0.74
N PRO A 172 6.17 -17.09 2.04
CA PRO A 172 6.26 -16.04 3.04
C PRO A 172 7.27 -14.96 2.65
N ILE A 173 7.00 -13.73 3.06
CA ILE A 173 7.89 -12.58 2.90
C ILE A 173 8.71 -12.34 4.17
N ARG A 174 9.80 -11.58 4.03
CA ARG A 174 10.70 -11.17 5.11
C ARG A 174 10.71 -9.65 5.21
N GLY A 175 11.13 -9.11 6.35
CA GLY A 175 11.33 -7.66 6.52
C GLY A 175 12.30 -7.05 5.51
N THR A 176 13.32 -7.81 5.08
CA THR A 176 14.25 -7.39 4.02
C THR A 176 13.57 -7.24 2.66
N ASP A 177 12.49 -7.97 2.39
CA ASP A 177 11.75 -7.86 1.12
C ASP A 177 10.98 -6.52 1.07
N VAL A 178 10.45 -6.06 2.21
CA VAL A 178 9.83 -4.73 2.36
C VAL A 178 10.84 -3.60 2.12
N VAL A 179 12.06 -3.76 2.67
CA VAL A 179 13.16 -2.79 2.46
C VAL A 179 13.66 -2.82 1.02
N ALA A 180 13.81 -4.00 0.44
CA ALA A 180 14.18 -4.17 -0.97
C ALA A 180 13.17 -3.48 -1.89
N SER A 181 11.86 -3.68 -1.66
CA SER A 181 10.81 -3.02 -2.44
C SER A 181 10.85 -1.50 -2.31
N SER A 182 11.05 -0.98 -1.09
CA SER A 182 11.19 0.46 -0.87
C SER A 182 12.37 1.05 -1.66
N ARG A 183 13.51 0.35 -1.63
CA ARG A 183 14.71 0.73 -2.38
C ARG A 183 14.50 0.65 -3.89
N TRP A 184 13.87 -0.42 -4.37
CA TRP A 184 13.55 -0.59 -5.78
C TRP A 184 12.69 0.55 -6.30
N LEU A 185 11.64 0.93 -5.56
CA LEU A 185 10.78 2.04 -5.96
C LEU A 185 11.53 3.38 -5.97
N ALA A 186 12.36 3.65 -4.97
CA ALA A 186 13.15 4.89 -4.94
C ALA A 186 14.06 5.01 -6.18
N LEU A 187 14.66 3.90 -6.62
CA LEU A 187 15.49 3.86 -7.82
C LEU A 187 14.66 3.95 -9.11
N LEU A 188 13.45 3.39 -9.13
CA LEU A 188 12.51 3.52 -10.24
C LEU A 188 12.15 5.00 -10.50
N PHE A 189 11.84 5.77 -9.46
CA PHE A 189 11.57 7.21 -9.60
C PHE A 189 12.80 8.03 -9.96
N ALA A 190 13.99 7.63 -9.48
CA ALA A 190 15.25 8.24 -9.89
C ALA A 190 15.52 8.01 -11.39
N GLU A 191 15.23 6.81 -11.90
CA GLU A 191 15.31 6.48 -13.33
C GLU A 191 14.34 7.34 -14.15
N VAL A 192 13.08 7.46 -13.72
CA VAL A 192 12.07 8.31 -14.38
C VAL A 192 12.54 9.76 -14.43
N SER A 193 13.03 10.31 -13.32
CA SER A 193 13.53 11.69 -13.26
C SER A 193 14.75 11.90 -14.16
N GLY A 194 15.58 10.87 -14.32
CA GLY A 194 16.76 10.85 -15.19
C GLY A 194 16.48 10.48 -16.65
N SER A 195 15.22 10.29 -17.06
CA SER A 195 14.85 9.79 -18.40
C SER A 195 15.50 10.55 -19.56
N PRO A 196 15.60 11.90 -19.55
CA PRO A 196 16.27 12.63 -20.64
C PRO A 196 17.76 12.26 -20.77
N GLU A 197 18.47 12.06 -19.66
CA GLU A 197 19.88 11.66 -19.67
C GLU A 197 20.04 10.21 -20.16
N LEU A 198 19.17 9.30 -19.70
CA LEU A 198 19.15 7.91 -20.14
C LEU A 198 18.91 7.82 -21.65
N ALA A 199 17.92 8.57 -22.15
CA ALA A 199 17.61 8.64 -23.59
C ALA A 199 18.80 9.18 -24.40
N SER A 200 19.53 10.17 -23.90
CA SER A 200 20.74 10.69 -24.57
C SER A 200 21.86 9.64 -24.70
N LYS A 201 21.83 8.59 -23.88
CA LYS A 201 22.76 7.46 -23.89
C LYS A 201 22.19 6.21 -24.60
N GLY A 202 21.01 6.32 -25.21
CA GLY A 202 20.33 5.20 -25.88
C GLY A 202 19.74 4.17 -24.92
N LEU A 203 19.51 4.54 -23.65
CA LEU A 203 18.90 3.68 -22.64
C LEU A 203 17.42 4.04 -22.46
N ALA A 204 16.55 3.02 -22.46
CA ALA A 204 15.14 3.19 -22.17
C ALA A 204 14.89 3.06 -20.65
N PRO A 205 14.16 3.98 -20.01
CA PRO A 205 13.78 3.84 -18.61
C PRO A 205 12.80 2.67 -18.42
N THR A 206 12.82 2.05 -17.24
CA THR A 206 11.89 0.96 -16.89
C THR A 206 10.43 1.39 -17.00
N MET A 207 10.11 2.62 -16.60
CA MET A 207 8.78 3.19 -16.81
C MET A 207 8.82 4.24 -17.92
N ALA A 208 7.97 4.05 -18.92
CA ALA A 208 7.69 5.05 -19.94
C ALA A 208 6.27 5.59 -19.69
N GLY A 209 6.12 6.90 -19.51
CA GLY A 209 4.81 7.52 -19.29
C GLY A 209 4.89 8.95 -18.78
N ALA A 210 3.81 9.70 -18.97
CA ALA A 210 3.64 11.00 -18.32
C ALA A 210 3.17 10.77 -16.89
N PHE A 211 4.06 11.02 -15.93
CA PHE A 211 3.69 11.11 -14.52
C PHE A 211 3.32 12.55 -14.20
N GLY A 212 2.21 12.72 -13.48
CA GLY A 212 1.73 14.03 -13.07
C GLY A 212 1.22 14.00 -11.64
N SER A 213 1.16 15.18 -11.04
CA SER A 213 0.49 15.36 -9.76
C SER A 213 0.08 16.81 -9.61
N ASN A 214 -1.11 17.03 -9.07
CA ASN A 214 -1.51 18.30 -8.51
C ASN A 214 -1.48 18.23 -6.98
N GLN A 215 -1.12 19.34 -6.35
CA GLN A 215 -1.26 19.50 -4.90
C GLN A 215 -1.54 20.95 -4.57
N PHE A 216 -2.34 21.19 -3.53
CA PHE A 216 -2.53 22.52 -2.97
C PHE A 216 -2.67 22.45 -1.45
N ALA A 217 -2.31 23.55 -0.79
CA ALA A 217 -2.53 23.75 0.63
C ALA A 217 -3.01 25.17 0.86
N LEU A 218 -4.15 25.31 1.56
CA LEU A 218 -4.75 26.58 1.94
C LEU A 218 -4.60 26.75 3.45
N ALA A 219 -4.06 27.90 3.85
CA ALA A 219 -4.00 28.28 5.25
C ALA A 219 -5.41 28.54 5.80
N PRO A 220 -5.64 28.34 7.12
CA PRO A 220 -6.89 28.72 7.81
C PRO A 220 -7.44 30.09 7.41
N THR A 221 -6.57 31.10 7.32
CA THR A 221 -6.90 32.49 6.97
C THR A 221 -7.41 32.68 5.54
N ARG A 222 -7.34 31.64 4.70
CA ARG A 222 -7.82 31.59 3.31
C ARG A 222 -9.07 30.72 3.15
N THR A 223 -9.66 30.25 4.24
CA THR A 223 -10.86 29.39 4.24
C THR A 223 -11.97 30.03 5.08
N MET A 224 -13.22 29.74 4.77
CA MET A 224 -14.37 30.33 5.46
C MET A 224 -14.50 29.80 6.90
N GLU A 225 -14.26 28.51 7.11
CA GLU A 225 -14.39 27.83 8.40
C GLU A 225 -13.18 28.01 9.32
N GLY A 226 -12.09 28.61 8.81
CA GLY A 226 -10.87 28.79 9.60
C GLY A 226 -10.05 27.50 9.80
N ASN A 227 -10.24 26.50 8.93
CA ASN A 227 -9.50 25.23 8.95
C ASN A 227 -8.46 25.19 7.80
N GLY A 228 -7.34 24.50 8.00
CA GLY A 228 -6.41 24.24 6.90
C GLY A 228 -7.00 23.22 5.92
N ILE A 229 -6.85 23.45 4.61
CA ILE A 229 -7.28 22.49 3.58
C ILE A 229 -6.05 22.06 2.78
N ALA A 230 -5.87 20.75 2.63
CA ALA A 230 -4.87 20.18 1.73
C ALA A 230 -5.57 19.26 0.73
N GLY A 231 -5.14 19.33 -0.53
CA GLY A 231 -5.60 18.45 -1.60
C GLY A 231 -4.40 17.88 -2.35
N GLY A 232 -4.46 16.58 -2.63
CA GLY A 232 -3.51 15.88 -3.47
C GLY A 232 -4.26 15.09 -4.53
N ASP A 233 -3.79 15.15 -5.76
CA ASP A 233 -4.40 14.50 -6.92
C ASP A 233 -3.28 13.90 -7.77
N LEU A 234 -3.06 12.60 -7.60
CA LEU A 234 -1.95 11.86 -8.23
C LEU A 234 -2.40 11.33 -9.59
N HIS A 235 -1.65 11.66 -10.64
CA HIS A 235 -1.91 11.15 -11.99
C HIS A 235 -0.91 10.04 -12.32
N LEU A 236 -1.18 8.87 -11.75
CA LEU A 236 -0.46 7.64 -12.06
C LEU A 236 -1.29 6.78 -13.02
N PRO A 237 -0.66 5.84 -13.75
CA PRO A 237 -1.38 4.79 -14.45
C PRO A 237 -2.34 4.06 -13.49
N TRP A 238 -3.54 3.76 -13.97
CA TRP A 238 -4.66 3.23 -13.18
C TRP A 238 -4.52 1.75 -12.81
#